data_AF-A0AAW7B8G4-F1
#
_entry.id   AF-A0AAW7B8G4-F1
#
_cell.length_a   1.000
_cell.length_b   1.000
_cell.length_c   1.000
_cell.angle_alpha   90.00
_cell.angle_beta   90.00
_cell.angle_gamma   90.00
#
_symmetry.space_group_name_H-M   'P 1'
#
loop_
_entity.id
_entity.type
_entity.pdbx_description
1 polymer ?
#
loop_
_entity_poly.entity_id
_entity_poly.type
_entity_poly.pdbx_seq_one_letter_code
_entity_poly.pdbx_strand_id
1 'polypeptide(L)'
;MQLFVSIRPAARILVASTALSLVFGSAAMAADANAVANRIKALYAKQGGELSFSGVKANGADIILEGASLKLPTVSEDETVLGDVTLQNVEDTPDGSYTIKQITVPDLVFNGKEEKNGRAEIKGLSMQNVFIPSETTKGPLDSMVLYDKTKIDEVHFGAPGKNGTTLKGIDVSLDTSNKTEKIGYIWNIQNIDVTFEKGSKNPLAPFGMNTLDASLNSKGSWSPKTGDASLDQLEIKAPELGTIDITGNLGGYDLAFMEAVHKTQEAMSKADADKDASGRAVLVLAEQLNLKNLTIRFNNDTLTQKLLDYFAKQQGTDAKTLAEQVKMMVPLLATQLKNPEFTQQLKTAADKYFTDPKSLTISASPDQPVTFASIFATASLDPTKIIQLLKISVDADN
;
A
#
# COMPACT_ATOMS: atom_id res chain seq x y z
N MET A 1 -75.90 -28.81 -12.96
CA MET A 1 -75.74 -29.43 -14.29
C MET A 1 -74.37 -30.10 -14.30
N GLN A 2 -74.32 -31.40 -14.04
CA GLN A 2 -74.28 -32.46 -15.06
C GLN A 2 -73.03 -32.33 -15.95
N LEU A 3 -71.97 -33.09 -15.66
CA LEU A 3 -71.74 -34.51 -16.00
C LEU A 3 -71.31 -34.69 -17.46
N PHE A 4 -70.01 -34.98 -17.64
CA PHE A 4 -69.42 -36.11 -18.39
C PHE A 4 -69.69 -36.35 -19.90
N VAL A 5 -68.59 -36.82 -20.54
CA VAL A 5 -68.51 -37.80 -21.67
C VAL A 5 -68.67 -37.17 -23.08
N SER A 6 -67.89 -37.49 -24.14
CA SER A 6 -67.12 -38.69 -24.54
C SER A 6 -65.98 -38.29 -25.50
N ILE A 7 -64.75 -38.82 -25.38
CA ILE A 7 -64.17 -39.98 -26.09
C ILE A 7 -63.89 -39.76 -27.60
N ARG A 8 -62.60 -39.83 -27.97
CA ARG A 8 -62.02 -39.90 -29.34
C ARG A 8 -62.26 -41.28 -29.98
N PRO A 9 -62.11 -41.43 -31.31
CA PRO A 9 -60.88 -42.10 -31.76
C PRO A 9 -60.31 -41.62 -33.11
N ALA A 10 -58.98 -41.82 -33.25
CA ALA A 10 -58.21 -42.12 -34.47
C ALA A 10 -58.23 -41.08 -35.63
N ALA A 11 -57.14 -40.65 -36.27
CA ALA A 11 -55.77 -41.15 -36.33
C ALA A 11 -54.83 -40.07 -36.93
N ARG A 12 -53.52 -40.20 -36.60
CA ARG A 12 -52.34 -39.64 -37.29
C ARG A 12 -52.19 -38.12 -37.16
N ILE A 13 -51.14 -37.58 -36.55
CA ILE A 13 -49.73 -37.68 -36.98
C ILE A 13 -48.78 -37.72 -35.77
N LEU A 14 -47.71 -38.51 -35.92
CA LEU A 14 -46.51 -38.57 -35.08
C LEU A 14 -45.93 -37.20 -34.70
N VAL A 15 -45.73 -36.95 -33.40
CA VAL A 15 -44.45 -36.48 -32.84
C VAL A 15 -44.34 -37.06 -31.43
N ALA A 16 -43.55 -38.13 -31.31
CA ALA A 16 -42.98 -38.54 -30.03
C ALA A 16 -41.69 -37.75 -29.85
N SER A 17 -41.56 -37.01 -28.76
CA SER A 17 -40.38 -37.06 -27.89
C SER A 17 -40.35 -35.90 -26.88
N THR A 18 -40.30 -36.30 -25.61
CA THR A 18 -39.64 -35.64 -24.47
C THR A 18 -40.13 -34.28 -23.99
N ALA A 19 -40.73 -34.31 -22.80
CA ALA A 19 -40.49 -33.32 -21.77
C ALA A 19 -38.99 -33.03 -21.66
N LEU A 20 -38.59 -31.82 -22.04
CA LEU A 20 -37.54 -31.12 -21.30
C LEU A 20 -38.21 -29.93 -20.64
N SER A 21 -38.28 -30.01 -19.32
CA SER A 21 -38.12 -28.87 -18.44
C SER A 21 -37.18 -27.84 -19.09
N LEU A 22 -37.74 -26.76 -19.63
CA LEU A 22 -37.03 -25.50 -19.74
C LEU A 22 -36.87 -24.99 -18.31
N VAL A 23 -35.93 -25.62 -17.59
CA VAL A 23 -35.02 -24.86 -16.76
C VAL A 23 -34.43 -23.86 -17.74
N PHE A 24 -34.97 -22.65 -17.77
CA PHE A 24 -34.16 -21.50 -18.15
C PHE A 24 -33.05 -21.49 -17.10
N GLY A 25 -32.01 -22.28 -17.37
CA GLY A 25 -30.73 -22.05 -16.76
C GLY A 25 -30.48 -20.60 -17.10
N SER A 26 -30.37 -19.78 -16.06
CA SER A 26 -29.61 -18.55 -16.12
C SER A 26 -28.23 -18.94 -16.64
N ALA A 27 -28.10 -19.07 -17.96
CA ALA A 27 -26.86 -18.85 -18.63
C ALA A 27 -26.54 -17.42 -18.23
N ALA A 28 -25.70 -17.25 -17.22
CA ALA A 28 -25.00 -16.01 -16.99
C ALA A 28 -24.45 -15.62 -18.36
N MET A 29 -25.04 -14.59 -18.97
CA MET A 29 -24.55 -14.09 -20.25
C MET A 29 -23.12 -13.64 -19.95
N ALA A 30 -22.14 -14.08 -20.75
CA ALA A 30 -20.79 -13.56 -20.61
C ALA A 30 -20.84 -12.03 -20.82
N ALA A 31 -20.16 -11.28 -19.96
CA ALA A 31 -20.09 -9.83 -20.07
C ALA A 31 -19.58 -9.42 -21.47
N ASP A 32 -20.05 -8.28 -22.00
CA ASP A 32 -19.53 -7.74 -23.25
C ASP A 32 -18.05 -7.38 -23.09
N ALA A 33 -17.20 -8.15 -23.74
CA ALA A 33 -15.75 -8.04 -23.58
C ALA A 33 -15.21 -6.65 -23.96
N ASN A 34 -15.75 -6.04 -25.01
CA ASN A 34 -15.33 -4.70 -25.43
C ASN A 34 -15.82 -3.63 -24.45
N ALA A 35 -17.03 -3.78 -23.92
CA ALA A 35 -17.55 -2.87 -22.90
C ALA A 35 -16.71 -2.91 -21.62
N VAL A 36 -16.32 -4.10 -21.16
CA VAL A 36 -15.41 -4.28 -20.01
C VAL A 36 -14.05 -3.65 -20.29
N ALA A 37 -13.42 -3.94 -21.43
CA ALA A 37 -12.11 -3.39 -21.80
C ALA A 37 -12.13 -1.85 -21.87
N ASN A 38 -13.17 -1.28 -22.50
CA ASN A 38 -13.35 0.17 -22.59
C ASN A 38 -13.56 0.79 -21.20
N ARG A 39 -14.28 0.10 -20.31
CA ARG A 39 -14.48 0.58 -18.95
C ARG A 39 -13.17 0.63 -18.16
N ILE A 40 -12.32 -0.39 -18.26
CA ILE A 40 -11.00 -0.42 -17.62
C ILE A 40 -10.13 0.72 -18.16
N LYS A 41 -10.11 0.90 -19.49
CA LYS A 41 -9.39 2.01 -20.13
C LYS A 41 -9.85 3.38 -19.62
N ALA A 42 -11.16 3.59 -19.49
CA ALA A 42 -11.71 4.83 -18.97
C ALA A 42 -11.32 5.07 -17.49
N LEU A 43 -11.29 4.02 -16.67
CA LEU A 43 -10.85 4.13 -15.28
C LEU A 43 -9.37 4.47 -15.17
N TYR A 44 -8.53 3.89 -16.03
CA TYR A 44 -7.11 4.21 -16.09
C TYR A 44 -6.87 5.66 -16.53
N ALA A 45 -7.65 6.15 -17.51
CA ALA A 45 -7.62 7.53 -17.95
C ALA A 45 -7.97 8.54 -16.84
N LYS A 46 -8.92 8.20 -15.95
CA LYS A 46 -9.25 9.03 -14.77
C LYS A 46 -8.10 9.16 -13.77
N GLN A 47 -7.13 8.25 -13.81
CA GLN A 47 -5.91 8.31 -12.98
C GLN A 47 -4.77 9.05 -13.68
N GLY A 48 -5.02 9.65 -14.85
CA GLY A 48 -4.02 10.37 -15.64
C GLY A 48 -3.13 9.46 -16.49
N GLY A 49 -3.49 8.19 -16.64
CA GLY A 49 -2.76 7.23 -17.47
C GLY A 49 -3.43 6.94 -18.82
N GLU A 50 -2.73 6.24 -19.69
CA GLU A 50 -3.26 5.68 -20.93
C GLU A 50 -3.10 4.16 -20.91
N LEU A 51 -4.17 3.46 -21.26
CA LEU A 51 -4.19 2.01 -21.39
C LEU A 51 -4.60 1.65 -22.82
N SER A 52 -3.79 0.84 -23.47
CA SER A 52 -3.99 0.37 -24.84
C SER A 52 -3.94 -1.15 -24.90
N PHE A 53 -4.64 -1.69 -25.90
CA PHE A 53 -4.66 -3.11 -26.23
C PHE A 53 -4.67 -3.24 -27.75
N SER A 54 -4.05 -4.28 -28.27
CA SER A 54 -4.08 -4.62 -29.70
C SER A 54 -5.39 -5.32 -30.10
N GLY A 55 -6.04 -6.00 -29.15
CA GLY A 55 -7.27 -6.75 -29.36
C GLY A 55 -7.97 -7.08 -28.04
N VAL A 56 -9.24 -7.47 -28.14
CA VAL A 56 -10.04 -7.97 -27.02
C VAL A 56 -10.71 -9.26 -27.47
N LYS A 57 -10.42 -10.36 -26.76
CA LYS A 57 -10.92 -11.69 -27.11
C LYS A 57 -11.76 -12.24 -25.97
N ALA A 58 -13.00 -12.64 -26.28
CA ALA A 58 -13.87 -13.34 -25.35
C ALA A 58 -13.69 -14.86 -25.50
N ASN A 59 -13.62 -15.59 -24.38
CA ASN A 59 -13.63 -17.04 -24.32
C ASN A 59 -14.57 -17.52 -23.22
N GLY A 60 -15.85 -17.73 -23.56
CA GLY A 60 -16.88 -17.94 -22.55
C GLY A 60 -17.01 -16.69 -21.67
N ALA A 61 -16.92 -16.86 -20.34
CA ALA A 61 -16.93 -15.76 -19.39
C ALA A 61 -15.55 -15.09 -19.20
N ASP A 62 -14.49 -15.61 -19.82
CA ASP A 62 -13.16 -15.03 -19.70
C ASP A 62 -12.91 -14.00 -20.81
N ILE A 63 -12.13 -12.96 -20.51
CA ILE A 63 -11.72 -11.92 -21.44
C ILE A 63 -10.18 -11.86 -21.46
N ILE A 64 -9.60 -11.79 -22.64
CA ILE A 64 -8.17 -11.56 -22.85
C ILE A 64 -8.00 -10.20 -23.50
N LEU A 65 -7.21 -9.34 -22.86
CA LEU A 65 -6.76 -8.05 -23.40
C LEU A 65 -5.40 -8.28 -24.06
N GLU A 66 -5.42 -8.45 -25.39
CA GLU A 66 -4.25 -8.88 -26.16
C GLU A 66 -3.27 -7.71 -26.36
N GLY A 67 -1.98 -7.94 -26.10
CA GLY A 67 -0.95 -6.93 -26.27
C GLY A 67 -1.21 -5.66 -25.47
N ALA A 68 -1.61 -5.78 -24.20
CA ALA A 68 -1.87 -4.65 -23.34
C ALA A 68 -0.60 -3.83 -23.09
N SER A 69 -0.75 -2.52 -23.01
CA SER A 69 0.32 -1.59 -22.66
C SER A 69 -0.24 -0.42 -21.84
N LEU A 70 0.54 0.05 -20.88
CA LEU A 70 0.19 1.19 -20.03
C LEU A 70 1.19 2.31 -20.19
N LYS A 71 0.73 3.55 -20.02
CA LYS A 71 1.57 4.72 -19.85
C LYS A 71 1.01 5.55 -18.70
N LEU A 72 1.84 5.86 -17.72
CA LEU A 72 1.44 6.69 -16.60
C LEU A 72 2.49 7.79 -16.41
N PRO A 73 2.29 8.98 -17.03
CA PRO A 73 3.29 10.06 -17.05
C PRO A 73 3.75 10.53 -15.67
N THR A 74 2.94 10.33 -14.64
CA THR A 74 3.30 10.63 -13.24
C THR A 74 4.35 9.67 -12.67
N VAL A 75 4.54 8.50 -13.29
CA VAL A 75 5.52 7.47 -12.91
C VAL A 75 6.66 7.39 -13.92
N SER A 76 6.34 7.34 -15.22
CA SER A 76 7.31 7.27 -16.32
C SER A 76 6.70 7.83 -17.59
N GLU A 77 7.52 8.55 -18.37
CA GLU A 77 7.13 8.98 -19.72
C GLU A 77 7.08 7.82 -20.73
N ASP A 78 7.78 6.72 -20.41
CA ASP A 78 7.85 5.53 -21.26
C ASP A 78 6.61 4.66 -21.14
N GLU A 79 6.15 4.14 -22.28
CA GLU A 79 5.13 3.10 -22.34
C GLU A 79 5.68 1.77 -21.81
N THR A 80 4.89 1.09 -21.00
CA THR A 80 5.17 -0.23 -20.44
C THR A 80 4.29 -1.26 -21.11
N VAL A 81 4.90 -2.20 -21.84
CA VAL A 81 4.19 -3.33 -22.45
C VAL A 81 3.94 -4.40 -21.39
N LEU A 82 2.67 -4.79 -21.22
CA LEU A 82 2.24 -5.81 -20.26
C LEU A 82 2.09 -7.20 -20.90
N GLY A 83 1.84 -7.26 -22.21
CA GLY A 83 1.46 -8.49 -22.89
C GLY A 83 -0.02 -8.81 -22.70
N ASP A 84 -0.39 -10.09 -22.79
CA ASP A 84 -1.79 -10.51 -22.75
C ASP A 84 -2.32 -10.58 -21.31
N VAL A 85 -3.21 -9.66 -20.93
CA VAL A 85 -3.83 -9.65 -19.60
C VAL A 85 -5.10 -10.48 -19.62
N THR A 86 -5.22 -11.43 -18.70
CA THR A 86 -6.38 -12.35 -18.62
C THR A 86 -7.32 -11.95 -17.48
N LEU A 87 -8.60 -11.83 -17.78
CA LEU A 87 -9.69 -11.57 -16.85
C LEU A 87 -10.58 -12.81 -16.83
N GLN A 88 -10.60 -13.51 -15.70
CA GLN A 88 -11.31 -14.78 -15.55
C GLN A 88 -12.66 -14.58 -14.89
N ASN A 89 -13.68 -15.28 -15.41
CA ASN A 89 -15.07 -15.25 -14.96
C ASN A 89 -15.56 -13.81 -14.75
N VAL A 90 -15.72 -13.09 -15.86
CA VAL A 90 -16.25 -11.73 -15.86
C VAL A 90 -17.76 -11.79 -15.92
N GLU A 91 -18.40 -11.16 -14.94
CA GLU A 91 -19.84 -11.08 -14.82
C GLU A 91 -20.27 -9.61 -14.82
N ASP A 92 -21.26 -9.29 -15.64
CA ASP A 92 -21.97 -8.01 -15.57
C ASP A 92 -23.02 -8.05 -14.46
N THR A 93 -23.29 -6.88 -13.89
CA THR A 93 -24.34 -6.70 -12.90
C THR A 93 -25.46 -5.83 -13.48
N PRO A 94 -26.69 -5.90 -12.93
CA PRO A 94 -27.83 -5.12 -13.44
C PRO A 94 -27.63 -3.59 -13.42
N ASP A 95 -26.72 -3.08 -12.60
CA ASP A 95 -26.38 -1.65 -12.51
C ASP A 95 -25.24 -1.22 -13.48
N GLY A 96 -24.79 -2.13 -14.34
CA GLY A 96 -23.75 -1.91 -15.33
C GLY A 96 -22.32 -1.90 -14.77
N SER A 97 -22.13 -2.41 -13.55
CA SER A 97 -20.81 -2.70 -13.00
C SER A 97 -20.35 -4.10 -13.43
N TYR A 98 -19.09 -4.43 -13.14
CA TYR A 98 -18.52 -5.75 -13.46
C TYR A 98 -17.82 -6.34 -12.25
N THR A 99 -17.93 -7.66 -12.12
CA THR A 99 -17.09 -8.44 -11.22
C THR A 99 -16.15 -9.32 -12.03
N ILE A 100 -14.90 -9.43 -11.60
CA ILE A 100 -13.88 -10.27 -12.22
C ILE A 100 -13.29 -11.14 -11.13
N LYS A 101 -13.45 -12.47 -11.24
CA LYS A 101 -12.93 -13.39 -10.24
C LYS A 101 -11.42 -13.32 -10.11
N GLN A 102 -10.71 -13.24 -11.23
CA GLN A 102 -9.25 -13.13 -11.22
C GLN A 102 -8.74 -12.34 -12.42
N ILE A 103 -7.87 -11.37 -12.18
CA ILE A 103 -7.04 -10.74 -13.20
C ILE A 103 -5.63 -11.31 -13.08
N THR A 104 -5.02 -11.70 -14.19
CA THR A 104 -3.63 -12.17 -14.25
C THR A 104 -2.87 -11.36 -15.28
N VAL A 105 -1.74 -10.80 -14.85
CA VAL A 105 -0.82 -10.07 -15.73
C VAL A 105 0.39 -10.97 -15.98
N PRO A 106 0.89 -11.06 -17.23
CA PRO A 106 2.11 -11.81 -17.54
C PRO A 106 3.31 -11.32 -16.74
N ASP A 107 4.32 -12.19 -16.61
CA ASP A 107 5.59 -11.80 -16.01
C ASP A 107 6.22 -10.65 -16.81
N LEU A 108 6.56 -9.57 -16.11
CA LEU A 108 7.08 -8.36 -16.70
C LEU A 108 8.59 -8.33 -16.53
N VAL A 109 9.28 -7.95 -17.60
CA VAL A 109 10.73 -7.80 -17.62
C VAL A 109 11.07 -6.44 -18.19
N PHE A 110 11.73 -5.63 -17.36
CA PHE A 110 12.19 -4.30 -17.70
C PHE A 110 13.71 -4.33 -17.84
N ASN A 111 14.21 -3.98 -19.02
CA ASN A 111 15.63 -3.80 -19.25
C ASN A 111 15.92 -2.31 -19.23
N GLY A 112 16.76 -1.85 -18.30
CA GLY A 112 17.15 -0.45 -18.22
C GLY A 112 17.89 0.01 -19.49
N LYS A 113 17.68 1.27 -19.87
CA LYS A 113 18.28 1.90 -21.07
C LYS A 113 19.79 2.20 -20.92
N GLU A 114 20.32 2.19 -19.69
CA GLU A 114 21.74 2.42 -19.39
C GLU A 114 22.33 1.27 -18.56
N GLU A 115 23.64 1.01 -18.67
CA GLU A 115 24.35 -0.01 -17.87
C GLU A 115 24.21 0.16 -16.33
N LYS A 116 23.77 1.34 -15.87
CA LYS A 116 23.55 1.67 -14.46
C LYS A 116 22.13 1.39 -13.98
N ASN A 117 21.14 1.33 -14.89
CA ASN A 117 19.76 1.03 -14.54
C ASN A 117 19.57 -0.47 -14.68
N GLY A 118 19.62 -1.16 -13.54
CA GLY A 118 19.50 -2.61 -13.47
C GLY A 118 18.23 -3.13 -14.14
N ARG A 119 18.26 -4.42 -14.47
CA ARG A 119 17.07 -5.17 -14.89
C ARG A 119 16.05 -5.19 -13.75
N ALA A 120 14.77 -5.11 -14.07
CA ALA A 120 13.70 -5.37 -13.11
C ALA A 120 12.77 -6.45 -13.64
N GLU A 121 12.30 -7.32 -12.75
CA GLU A 121 11.35 -8.38 -13.08
C GLU A 121 10.19 -8.36 -12.08
N ILE A 122 8.97 -8.56 -12.56
CA ILE A 122 7.77 -8.73 -11.74
C ILE A 122 7.12 -10.03 -12.18
N LYS A 123 6.92 -10.97 -11.26
CA LYS A 123 6.37 -12.30 -11.55
C LYS A 123 5.11 -12.58 -10.77
N GLY A 124 4.19 -13.29 -11.41
CA GLY A 124 2.99 -13.80 -10.75
C GLY A 124 2.03 -12.72 -10.24
N LEU A 125 1.95 -11.58 -10.94
CA LEU A 125 1.00 -10.52 -10.60
C LEU A 125 -0.44 -11.00 -10.88
N SER A 126 -1.25 -11.05 -9.82
CA SER A 126 -2.67 -11.38 -9.91
C SER A 126 -3.53 -10.59 -8.93
N MET A 127 -4.77 -10.36 -9.29
CA MET A 127 -5.81 -9.72 -8.45
C MET A 127 -7.03 -10.61 -8.42
N GLN A 128 -7.71 -10.72 -7.28
CA GLN A 128 -8.86 -11.58 -7.06
C GLN A 128 -10.09 -10.77 -6.63
N ASN A 129 -11.25 -11.20 -7.12
CA ASN A 129 -12.56 -10.62 -6.83
C ASN A 129 -12.57 -9.10 -7.05
N VAL A 130 -12.17 -8.68 -8.24
CA VAL A 130 -12.11 -7.28 -8.63
C VAL A 130 -13.51 -6.79 -8.96
N PHE A 131 -13.94 -5.71 -8.32
CA PHE A 131 -15.16 -4.97 -8.62
C PHE A 131 -14.83 -3.71 -9.41
N ILE A 132 -15.40 -3.60 -10.61
CA ILE A 132 -15.27 -2.45 -11.49
C ILE A 132 -16.60 -1.69 -11.47
N PRO A 133 -16.63 -0.45 -10.96
CA PRO A 133 -17.88 0.31 -10.83
C PRO A 133 -18.44 0.70 -12.19
N SER A 134 -19.74 0.96 -12.29
CA SER A 134 -20.40 1.38 -13.53
C SER A 134 -20.06 2.83 -13.90
N GLU A 135 -20.24 3.20 -15.17
CA GLU A 135 -19.99 4.57 -15.61
C GLU A 135 -20.95 5.58 -14.95
N THR A 136 -22.16 5.14 -14.63
CA THR A 136 -23.19 5.96 -14.03
C THR A 136 -23.12 6.03 -12.51
N THR A 137 -22.21 5.28 -11.87
CA THR A 137 -22.01 5.32 -10.43
C THR A 137 -21.69 6.73 -9.97
N LYS A 138 -22.38 7.17 -8.92
CA LYS A 138 -22.18 8.47 -8.29
C LYS A 138 -21.58 8.27 -6.92
N GLY A 139 -20.77 9.24 -6.49
CA GLY A 139 -20.16 9.24 -5.18
C GLY A 139 -18.75 8.63 -5.20
N PRO A 140 -17.81 9.21 -4.43
CA PRO A 140 -16.40 8.84 -4.49
C PRO A 140 -16.13 7.41 -4.01
N LEU A 141 -16.85 6.91 -3.00
CA LEU A 141 -16.68 5.54 -2.49
C LEU A 141 -17.13 4.47 -3.49
N ASP A 142 -18.32 4.63 -4.08
CA ASP A 142 -18.84 3.65 -5.04
C ASP A 142 -18.12 3.71 -6.38
N SER A 143 -17.42 4.81 -6.68
CA SER A 143 -16.58 4.96 -7.87
C SER A 143 -15.20 4.30 -7.76
N MET A 144 -14.88 3.70 -6.60
CA MET A 144 -13.60 3.01 -6.40
C MET A 144 -13.59 1.63 -7.08
N VAL A 145 -12.46 1.28 -7.68
CA VAL A 145 -12.15 -0.11 -8.02
C VAL A 145 -11.73 -0.81 -6.73
N LEU A 146 -12.46 -1.85 -6.36
CA LEU A 146 -12.20 -2.65 -5.17
C LEU A 146 -11.76 -4.05 -5.58
N TYR A 147 -11.03 -4.74 -4.70
CA TYR A 147 -10.60 -6.11 -4.88
C TYR A 147 -10.45 -6.77 -3.51
N ASP A 148 -10.54 -8.09 -3.43
CA ASP A 148 -10.33 -8.79 -2.16
C ASP A 148 -8.84 -9.04 -1.91
N LYS A 149 -8.11 -9.44 -2.95
CA LYS A 149 -6.70 -9.79 -2.82
C LYS A 149 -5.87 -9.43 -4.06
N THR A 150 -4.69 -8.89 -3.85
CA THR A 150 -3.62 -8.77 -4.85
C THR A 150 -2.43 -9.59 -4.41
N LYS A 151 -1.80 -10.31 -5.33
CA LYS A 151 -0.60 -11.11 -5.09
C LYS A 151 0.47 -10.78 -6.14
N ILE A 152 1.72 -10.70 -5.70
CA ILE A 152 2.90 -10.71 -6.56
C ILE A 152 3.87 -11.73 -5.96
N ASP A 153 4.27 -12.71 -6.76
CA ASP A 153 5.13 -13.79 -6.28
C ASP A 153 6.55 -13.29 -6.02
N GLU A 154 7.08 -12.50 -6.97
CA GLU A 154 8.45 -11.98 -6.89
C GLU A 154 8.55 -10.63 -7.60
N VAL A 155 9.26 -9.69 -6.99
CA VAL A 155 9.77 -8.48 -7.65
C VAL A 155 11.28 -8.45 -7.47
N HIS A 156 12.02 -8.47 -8.57
CA HIS A 156 13.47 -8.40 -8.56
C HIS A 156 13.93 -7.08 -9.18
N PHE A 157 14.91 -6.43 -8.54
CA PHE A 157 15.63 -5.28 -9.06
C PHE A 157 17.12 -5.58 -9.02
N GLY A 158 17.83 -5.31 -10.12
CA GLY A 158 19.27 -5.53 -10.22
C GLY A 158 19.64 -6.50 -11.32
N ALA A 159 20.94 -6.59 -11.60
CA ALA A 159 21.45 -7.61 -12.52
C ALA A 159 21.85 -8.86 -11.72
N PRO A 160 21.62 -10.08 -12.26
CA PRO A 160 22.09 -11.30 -11.62
C PRO A 160 23.58 -11.24 -11.28
N GLY A 161 23.93 -11.63 -10.05
CA GLY A 161 25.31 -11.59 -9.54
C GLY A 161 25.80 -10.20 -9.14
N LYS A 162 24.98 -9.14 -9.31
CA LYS A 162 25.28 -7.77 -8.89
C LYS A 162 24.49 -7.32 -7.65
N ASN A 163 24.65 -6.05 -7.27
CA ASN A 163 23.73 -5.40 -6.34
C ASN A 163 22.29 -5.63 -6.80
N GLY A 164 21.46 -6.13 -5.88
CA GLY A 164 20.07 -6.41 -6.20
C GLY A 164 19.19 -6.56 -4.96
N THR A 165 17.91 -6.35 -5.19
CA THR A 165 16.85 -6.49 -4.19
C THR A 165 15.79 -7.43 -4.76
N THR A 166 15.39 -8.43 -3.99
CA THR A 166 14.30 -9.33 -4.33
C THR A 166 13.24 -9.26 -3.25
N LEU A 167 12.01 -8.96 -3.62
CA LEU A 167 10.83 -9.01 -2.77
C LEU A 167 10.06 -10.28 -3.15
N LYS A 168 9.73 -11.13 -2.17
CA LYS A 168 8.98 -12.37 -2.40
C LYS A 168 7.72 -12.41 -1.56
N GLY A 169 6.67 -12.99 -2.14
CA GLY A 169 5.38 -13.17 -1.47
C GLY A 169 4.80 -11.84 -1.02
N ILE A 170 4.48 -10.98 -1.98
CA ILE A 170 3.78 -9.72 -1.73
C ILE A 170 2.28 -10.01 -1.81
N ASP A 171 1.59 -9.84 -0.69
CA ASP A 171 0.15 -10.05 -0.60
C ASP A 171 -0.51 -8.79 -0.03
N VAL A 172 -1.55 -8.29 -0.71
CA VAL A 172 -2.42 -7.22 -0.23
C VAL A 172 -3.84 -7.77 -0.18
N SER A 173 -4.53 -7.63 0.93
CA SER A 173 -5.95 -8.01 1.06
C SER A 173 -6.77 -6.86 1.59
N LEU A 174 -7.98 -6.67 1.06
CA LEU A 174 -8.92 -5.66 1.53
C LEU A 174 -10.18 -6.36 2.06
N ASP A 175 -10.64 -5.92 3.23
CA ASP A 175 -11.95 -6.27 3.74
C ASP A 175 -12.92 -5.13 3.41
N THR A 176 -13.78 -5.37 2.43
CA THR A 176 -14.78 -4.40 1.95
C THR A 176 -16.21 -4.81 2.31
N SER A 177 -16.37 -5.84 3.15
CA SER A 177 -17.69 -6.41 3.52
C SER A 177 -18.65 -5.37 4.12
N ASN A 178 -18.11 -4.36 4.80
CA ASN A 178 -18.84 -3.21 5.31
C ASN A 178 -18.20 -1.89 4.85
N LYS A 179 -17.89 -1.77 3.56
CA LYS A 179 -17.14 -0.64 2.98
C LYS A 179 -17.69 0.75 3.32
N THR A 180 -18.97 0.89 3.65
CA THR A 180 -19.56 2.20 4.02
C THR A 180 -19.14 2.68 5.40
N GLU A 181 -18.85 1.75 6.32
CA GLU A 181 -18.42 2.07 7.69
C GLU A 181 -16.92 1.83 7.87
N LYS A 182 -16.36 0.78 7.26
CA LYS A 182 -14.96 0.39 7.43
C LYS A 182 -14.43 -0.41 6.25
N ILE A 183 -13.24 -0.05 5.80
CA ILE A 183 -12.41 -0.86 4.90
C ILE A 183 -11.17 -1.28 5.69
N GLY A 184 -10.98 -2.58 5.86
CA GLY A 184 -9.77 -3.15 6.45
C GLY A 184 -8.72 -3.45 5.39
N TYR A 185 -7.44 -3.40 5.74
CA TYR A 185 -6.39 -3.91 4.87
C TYR A 185 -5.37 -4.75 5.64
N ILE A 186 -4.77 -5.69 4.92
CA ILE A 186 -3.57 -6.43 5.32
C ILE A 186 -2.59 -6.35 4.16
N TRP A 187 -1.34 -5.98 4.44
CA TRP A 187 -0.25 -6.00 3.50
C TRP A 187 0.93 -6.76 4.09
N ASN A 188 1.45 -7.74 3.35
CA ASN A 188 2.61 -8.51 3.74
C ASN A 188 3.63 -8.55 2.60
N ILE A 189 4.91 -8.52 2.97
CA ILE A 189 6.03 -8.97 2.15
C ILE A 189 6.74 -10.04 2.96
N GLN A 190 6.64 -11.29 2.52
CA GLN A 190 7.20 -12.43 3.26
C GLN A 190 8.71 -12.32 3.41
N ASN A 191 9.39 -11.85 2.37
CA ASN A 191 10.84 -11.78 2.35
C ASN A 191 11.35 -10.65 1.44
N ILE A 192 12.34 -9.92 1.94
CA ILE A 192 13.07 -8.82 1.31
C ILE A 192 14.54 -9.21 1.38
N ASP A 193 15.09 -9.66 0.26
CA ASP A 193 16.48 -10.04 0.12
C ASP A 193 17.24 -8.90 -0.58
N VAL A 194 18.17 -8.25 0.12
CA VAL A 194 19.11 -7.29 -0.50
C VAL A 194 20.50 -7.90 -0.50
N THR A 195 21.18 -7.85 -1.64
CA THR A 195 22.57 -8.28 -1.78
C THR A 195 23.43 -7.12 -2.28
N PHE A 196 24.57 -6.92 -1.64
CA PHE A 196 25.58 -5.94 -2.04
C PHE A 196 26.85 -6.67 -2.52
N GLU A 197 27.29 -6.36 -3.74
CA GLU A 197 28.57 -6.82 -4.28
C GLU A 197 29.75 -6.30 -3.47
N LYS A 198 30.82 -7.10 -3.45
CA LYS A 198 32.09 -6.72 -2.85
C LYS A 198 32.67 -5.48 -3.56
N GLY A 199 33.03 -4.45 -2.78
CA GLY A 199 33.56 -3.19 -3.31
C GLY A 199 32.49 -2.19 -3.77
N SER A 200 31.20 -2.56 -3.72
CA SER A 200 30.10 -1.61 -3.91
C SER A 200 29.91 -0.71 -2.67
N LYS A 201 29.13 0.36 -2.82
CA LYS A 201 28.70 1.21 -1.70
C LYS A 201 27.66 0.44 -0.87
N ASN A 202 28.13 -0.42 0.02
CA ASN A 202 27.31 -1.19 0.93
C ASN A 202 27.17 -0.45 2.29
N PRO A 203 25.96 0.02 2.65
CA PRO A 203 25.74 0.72 3.92
C PRO A 203 25.86 -0.19 5.16
N LEU A 204 25.81 -1.52 4.97
CA LEU A 204 25.92 -2.53 6.03
C LEU A 204 27.33 -3.12 6.15
N ALA A 205 28.27 -2.74 5.28
CA ALA A 205 29.67 -3.15 5.36
C ALA A 205 30.34 -2.81 6.71
N PRO A 206 30.06 -1.65 7.35
CA PRO A 206 30.49 -1.37 8.73
C PRO A 206 30.17 -2.48 9.74
N PHE A 207 29.11 -3.25 9.51
CA PHE A 207 28.62 -4.30 10.40
C PHE A 207 29.04 -5.70 9.95
N GLY A 208 29.91 -5.81 8.95
CA GLY A 208 30.38 -7.06 8.37
C GLY A 208 29.34 -7.80 7.53
N MET A 209 28.27 -7.12 7.13
CA MET A 209 27.14 -7.71 6.40
C MET A 209 27.18 -7.27 4.94
N ASN A 210 26.97 -8.20 4.01
CA ASN A 210 26.80 -7.92 2.58
C ASN A 210 25.39 -8.24 2.07
N THR A 211 24.53 -8.72 2.96
CA THR A 211 23.14 -9.02 2.68
C THR A 211 22.26 -8.40 3.76
N LEU A 212 21.01 -8.19 3.42
CA LEU A 212 19.92 -7.86 4.35
C LEU A 212 18.76 -8.78 4.02
N ASP A 213 18.34 -9.55 5.01
CA ASP A 213 17.08 -10.28 4.99
C ASP A 213 16.09 -9.49 5.85
N ALA A 214 14.89 -9.23 5.33
CA ALA A 214 13.84 -8.57 6.08
C ALA A 214 12.45 -9.07 5.67
N SER A 215 11.44 -8.72 6.46
CA SER A 215 10.02 -8.94 6.15
C SER A 215 9.21 -7.71 6.56
N LEU A 216 8.04 -7.54 5.93
CA LEU A 216 7.11 -6.46 6.24
C LEU A 216 5.73 -7.04 6.53
N ASN A 217 5.13 -6.62 7.63
CA ASN A 217 3.72 -6.87 7.95
C ASN A 217 3.04 -5.54 8.25
N SER A 218 1.91 -5.27 7.61
CA SER A 218 1.12 -4.09 7.87
C SER A 218 -0.37 -4.43 7.88
N LYS A 219 -1.11 -3.86 8.81
CA LYS A 219 -2.57 -3.94 8.83
C LYS A 219 -3.15 -2.68 9.46
N GLY A 220 -4.35 -2.36 9.03
CA GLY A 220 -5.06 -1.22 9.53
C GLY A 220 -6.43 -1.11 8.91
N SER A 221 -7.01 0.06 9.05
CA SER A 221 -8.34 0.30 8.53
C SER A 221 -8.61 1.76 8.23
N TRP A 222 -9.66 1.99 7.45
CA TRP A 222 -10.15 3.31 7.12
C TRP A 222 -11.67 3.34 7.20
N SER A 223 -12.22 4.40 7.79
CA SER A 223 -13.65 4.71 7.80
C SER A 223 -13.93 5.80 6.78
N PRO A 224 -14.59 5.50 5.64
CA PRO A 224 -14.89 6.51 4.64
C PRO A 224 -15.83 7.60 5.15
N LYS A 225 -16.68 7.25 6.13
CA LYS A 225 -17.69 8.13 6.72
C LYS A 225 -17.10 9.14 7.69
N THR A 226 -16.15 8.73 8.52
CA THR A 226 -15.53 9.62 9.53
C THR A 226 -14.18 10.17 9.09
N GLY A 227 -13.57 9.58 8.05
CA GLY A 227 -12.21 9.92 7.61
C GLY A 227 -11.12 9.41 8.55
N ASP A 228 -11.48 8.53 9.49
CA ASP A 228 -10.52 7.96 10.43
C ASP A 228 -9.75 6.82 9.78
N ALA A 229 -8.42 6.90 9.87
CA ALA A 229 -7.53 5.85 9.42
C ALA A 229 -6.69 5.35 10.60
N SER A 230 -6.62 4.02 10.74
CA SER A 230 -5.75 3.36 11.71
C SER A 230 -4.63 2.61 11.01
N LEU A 231 -3.44 2.72 11.59
CA LEU A 231 -2.31 1.83 11.36
C LEU A 231 -2.17 0.98 12.62
N ASP A 232 -2.83 -0.17 12.63
CA ASP A 232 -2.87 -1.05 13.80
C ASP A 232 -1.53 -1.79 13.98
N GLN A 233 -0.80 -1.98 12.88
CA GLN A 233 0.56 -2.52 12.85
C GLN A 233 1.25 -2.12 11.54
N LEU A 234 2.49 -1.68 11.62
CA LEU A 234 3.50 -1.72 10.56
C LEU A 234 4.78 -2.23 11.19
N GLU A 235 5.09 -3.49 10.95
CA GLU A 235 6.27 -4.19 11.45
C GLU A 235 7.24 -4.41 10.30
N ILE A 236 8.45 -3.88 10.43
CA ILE A 236 9.60 -4.18 9.58
C ILE A 236 10.58 -4.96 10.43
N LYS A 237 10.75 -6.25 10.12
CA LYS A 237 11.64 -7.14 10.84
C LYS A 237 12.85 -7.45 9.99
N ALA A 238 14.04 -7.11 10.48
CA ALA A 238 15.31 -7.46 9.87
C ALA A 238 16.09 -8.31 10.87
N PRO A 239 16.05 -9.66 10.73
CA PRO A 239 16.85 -10.54 11.57
C PRO A 239 18.32 -10.08 11.63
N GLU A 240 18.94 -10.29 12.78
CA GLU A 240 20.30 -9.81 13.09
C GLU A 240 20.45 -8.30 13.26
N LEU A 241 19.44 -7.47 12.92
CA LEU A 241 19.48 -6.04 13.18
C LEU A 241 18.47 -5.65 14.26
N GLY A 242 17.20 -5.90 14.01
CA GLY A 242 16.11 -5.59 14.92
C GLY A 242 14.77 -5.46 14.19
N THR A 243 13.77 -5.02 14.94
CA THR A 243 12.40 -4.82 14.43
C THR A 243 11.95 -3.39 14.67
N ILE A 244 11.32 -2.77 13.68
CA ILE A 244 10.65 -1.47 13.81
C ILE A 244 9.15 -1.73 13.74
N ASP A 245 8.44 -1.32 14.78
CA ASP A 245 6.99 -1.36 14.87
C ASP A 245 6.44 0.07 14.87
N ILE A 246 5.48 0.34 14.01
CA ILE A 246 4.79 1.62 13.94
C ILE A 246 3.28 1.39 14.05
N THR A 247 2.64 2.13 14.94
CA THR A 247 1.18 2.17 15.05
C THR A 247 0.72 3.62 15.11
N GLY A 248 -0.46 3.93 14.60
CA GLY A 248 -0.95 5.30 14.65
C GLY A 248 -2.39 5.45 14.22
N ASN A 249 -2.95 6.61 14.53
CA ASN A 249 -4.30 6.96 14.14
C ASN A 249 -4.31 8.38 13.57
N LEU A 250 -4.92 8.51 12.40
CA LEU A 250 -5.09 9.75 11.67
C LEU A 250 -6.58 10.01 11.48
N GLY A 251 -6.96 11.29 11.45
CA GLY A 251 -8.31 11.72 11.11
C GLY A 251 -8.32 12.67 9.92
N GLY A 252 -9.50 12.91 9.38
CA GLY A 252 -9.73 13.85 8.29
C GLY A 252 -9.34 13.34 6.90
N TYR A 253 -8.98 12.05 6.77
CA TYR A 253 -8.81 11.38 5.49
C TYR A 253 -10.19 10.91 4.97
N ASP A 254 -11.15 11.82 4.83
CA ASP A 254 -12.49 11.50 4.37
C ASP A 254 -12.62 11.55 2.83
N LEU A 255 -13.81 11.25 2.33
CA LEU A 255 -14.10 11.26 0.90
C LEU A 255 -13.95 12.66 0.27
N ALA A 256 -14.20 13.74 1.03
CA ALA A 256 -14.05 15.11 0.54
C ALA A 256 -12.56 15.47 0.43
N PHE A 257 -11.74 15.03 1.38
CA PHE A 257 -10.29 15.13 1.32
C PHE A 257 -9.74 14.40 0.09
N MET A 258 -10.16 13.15 -0.16
CA MET A 258 -9.72 12.39 -1.33
C MET A 258 -10.07 13.10 -2.65
N GLU A 259 -11.28 13.66 -2.75
CA GLU A 259 -11.70 14.45 -3.91
C GLU A 259 -10.85 15.72 -4.07
N ALA A 260 -10.53 16.40 -2.97
CA ALA A 260 -9.66 17.57 -2.97
C ALA A 260 -8.22 17.23 -3.42
N VAL A 261 -7.68 16.08 -3.00
CA VAL A 261 -6.39 15.57 -3.46
C VAL A 261 -6.41 15.32 -4.97
N HIS A 262 -7.42 14.61 -5.47
CA HIS A 262 -7.56 14.31 -6.90
C HIS A 262 -7.64 15.58 -7.75
N LYS A 263 -8.50 16.55 -7.37
CA LYS A 263 -8.59 17.86 -8.04
C LYS A 263 -7.26 18.63 -8.02
N THR A 264 -6.53 18.53 -6.92
CA THR A 264 -5.22 19.19 -6.78
C THR A 264 -4.18 18.53 -7.70
N GLN A 265 -4.16 17.20 -7.79
CA GLN A 265 -3.29 16.47 -8.73
C GLN A 265 -3.62 16.82 -10.18
N GLU A 266 -4.91 16.84 -10.57
CA GLU A 266 -5.34 17.25 -11.90
C GLU A 266 -4.87 18.68 -12.24
N ALA A 267 -5.01 19.61 -11.31
CA ALA A 267 -4.56 20.99 -11.49
C ALA A 267 -3.04 21.09 -11.66
N MET A 268 -2.26 20.33 -10.89
CA MET A 268 -0.80 20.31 -10.94
C MET A 268 -0.23 19.60 -12.17
N SER A 269 -0.99 18.66 -12.77
CA SER A 269 -0.57 17.97 -13.99
C SER A 269 -0.59 18.84 -15.25
N LYS A 270 -1.16 20.05 -15.17
CA LYS A 270 -1.22 21.01 -16.29
C LYS A 270 0.09 21.80 -16.37
N ALA A 271 0.60 21.99 -17.59
CA ALA A 271 1.91 22.58 -17.86
C ALA A 271 2.14 24.00 -17.29
N ASP A 272 1.06 24.74 -16.99
CA ASP A 272 1.10 26.11 -16.45
C ASP A 272 0.70 26.18 -14.96
N ALA A 273 0.91 25.11 -14.18
CA ALA A 273 0.56 25.11 -12.76
C ALA A 273 1.35 26.18 -11.99
N ASP A 274 0.63 27.17 -11.45
CA ASP A 274 1.19 28.18 -10.53
C ASP A 274 1.72 27.49 -9.27
N LYS A 275 3.03 27.63 -9.03
CA LYS A 275 3.73 27.04 -7.88
C LYS A 275 3.21 27.58 -6.56
N ASP A 276 2.80 28.85 -6.52
CA ASP A 276 2.27 29.47 -5.30
C ASP A 276 0.85 28.98 -5.02
N ALA A 277 0.03 28.79 -6.07
CA ALA A 277 -1.29 28.17 -5.93
C ALA A 277 -1.20 26.69 -5.49
N SER A 278 -0.24 25.95 -6.03
CA SER A 278 0.01 24.55 -5.67
C SER A 278 0.45 24.41 -4.21
N GLY A 279 1.37 25.28 -3.75
CA GLY A 279 1.79 25.32 -2.34
C GLY A 279 0.64 25.63 -1.38
N ARG A 280 -0.27 26.55 -1.76
CA ARG A 280 -1.48 26.83 -0.97
C ARG A 280 -2.46 25.65 -0.94
N ALA A 281 -2.65 24.95 -2.06
CA ALA A 281 -3.53 23.79 -2.12
C ALA A 281 -3.05 22.66 -1.20
N VAL A 282 -1.74 22.40 -1.17
CA VAL A 282 -1.13 21.43 -0.24
C VAL A 282 -1.36 21.83 1.22
N LEU A 283 -1.23 23.12 1.55
CA LEU A 283 -1.47 23.59 2.92
C LEU A 283 -2.94 23.41 3.34
N VAL A 284 -3.89 23.69 2.45
CA VAL A 284 -5.33 23.45 2.70
C VAL A 284 -5.62 21.97 2.95
N LEU A 285 -4.98 21.08 2.19
CA LEU A 285 -5.07 19.63 2.43
C LEU A 285 -4.48 19.24 3.79
N ALA A 286 -3.34 19.82 4.17
CA ALA A 286 -2.69 19.57 5.45
C ALA A 286 -3.50 20.06 6.67
N GLU A 287 -4.41 21.02 6.50
CA GLU A 287 -5.34 21.45 7.56
C GLU A 287 -6.45 20.42 7.82
N GLN A 288 -6.84 19.64 6.81
CA GLN A 288 -7.89 18.63 6.95
C GLN A 288 -7.40 17.39 7.69
N LEU A 289 -6.14 17.01 7.47
CA LEU A 289 -5.54 15.86 8.14
C LEU A 289 -5.13 16.21 9.58
N ASN A 290 -5.39 15.29 10.49
CA ASN A 290 -4.98 15.40 11.88
C ASN A 290 -4.32 14.13 12.41
N LEU A 291 -3.32 14.32 13.25
CA LEU A 291 -2.67 13.26 14.03
C LEU A 291 -3.42 13.08 15.34
N LYS A 292 -3.92 11.86 15.60
CA LYS A 292 -4.52 11.49 16.89
C LYS A 292 -3.50 10.84 17.81
N ASN A 293 -2.72 9.90 17.26
CA ASN A 293 -1.58 9.31 17.94
C ASN A 293 -0.61 8.67 16.94
N LEU A 294 0.63 8.50 17.37
CA LEU A 294 1.68 7.75 16.68
C LEU A 294 2.60 7.13 17.72
N THR A 295 2.93 5.85 17.54
CA THR A 295 3.95 5.16 18.32
C THR A 295 4.92 4.52 17.35
N ILE A 296 6.21 4.72 17.61
CA ILE A 296 7.32 4.09 16.91
C ILE A 296 8.12 3.33 17.98
N ARG A 297 8.25 2.02 17.81
CA ARG A 297 9.02 1.17 18.70
C ARG A 297 10.13 0.49 17.90
N PHE A 298 11.35 0.59 18.40
CA PHE A 298 12.48 -0.19 17.93
C PHE A 298 12.76 -1.31 18.94
N ASN A 299 12.74 -2.56 18.48
CA ASN A 299 13.20 -3.73 19.21
C ASN A 299 14.59 -4.09 18.69
N ASN A 300 15.58 -3.99 19.56
CA ASN A 300 16.97 -4.29 19.25
C ASN A 300 17.20 -5.80 19.27
N ASP A 301 17.68 -6.35 18.15
CA ASP A 301 18.30 -7.67 18.15
C ASP A 301 19.80 -7.52 18.37
N THR A 302 20.53 -6.98 17.39
CA THR A 302 21.98 -6.74 17.52
C THR A 302 22.46 -5.43 16.91
N LEU A 303 21.59 -4.65 16.25
CA LEU A 303 21.97 -3.39 15.60
C LEU A 303 22.63 -2.40 16.55
N THR A 304 22.12 -2.25 17.77
CA THR A 304 22.70 -1.33 18.77
C THR A 304 24.12 -1.72 19.10
N GLN A 305 24.38 -3.02 19.33
CA GLN A 305 25.72 -3.51 19.62
C GLN A 305 26.65 -3.32 18.42
N LYS A 306 26.19 -3.65 17.19
CA LYS A 306 26.94 -3.43 15.95
C LYS A 306 27.33 -1.95 15.75
N LEU A 307 26.41 -1.02 16.04
CA LEU A 307 26.66 0.43 15.97
C LEU A 307 27.67 0.87 17.02
N LEU A 308 27.50 0.45 18.28
CA LEU A 308 28.43 0.77 19.36
C LEU A 308 29.84 0.25 19.07
N ASP A 309 29.96 -1.01 18.62
CA ASP A 309 31.26 -1.60 18.25
C ASP A 309 31.93 -0.84 17.10
N TYR A 310 31.16 -0.45 16.08
CA TYR A 310 31.67 0.28 14.94
C TYR A 310 32.21 1.66 15.33
N PHE A 311 31.41 2.46 16.04
CA PHE A 311 31.82 3.80 16.45
C PHE A 311 32.89 3.78 17.54
N ALA A 312 32.87 2.81 18.45
CA ALA A 312 33.90 2.67 19.48
C ALA A 312 35.28 2.40 18.85
N LYS A 313 35.34 1.51 17.85
CA LYS A 313 36.57 1.27 17.06
C LYS A 313 37.08 2.53 16.39
N GLN A 314 36.20 3.36 15.82
CA GLN A 314 36.60 4.63 15.20
C GLN A 314 37.18 5.63 16.22
N GLN A 315 36.71 5.59 17.46
CA GLN A 315 37.18 6.46 18.55
C GLN A 315 38.34 5.85 19.36
N GLY A 316 38.82 4.65 19.00
CA GLY A 316 39.87 3.96 19.74
C GLY A 316 39.44 3.53 21.16
N THR A 317 38.15 3.29 21.39
CA THR A 317 37.57 2.86 22.67
C THR A 317 36.80 1.54 22.50
N ASP A 318 36.21 1.02 23.59
CA ASP A 318 35.34 -0.15 23.57
C ASP A 318 33.84 0.25 23.60
N ALA A 319 32.97 -0.65 23.14
CA ALA A 319 31.53 -0.39 23.04
C ALA A 319 30.86 -0.05 24.37
N LYS A 320 31.33 -0.63 25.49
CA LYS A 320 30.78 -0.36 26.82
C LYS A 320 31.10 1.06 27.24
N THR A 321 32.34 1.49 27.02
CA THR A 321 32.78 2.86 27.30
C THR A 321 32.02 3.86 26.43
N LEU A 322 31.84 3.58 25.13
CA LEU A 322 31.02 4.43 24.26
C LEU A 322 29.56 4.48 24.72
N ALA A 323 28.96 3.36 25.12
CA ALA A 323 27.59 3.32 25.64
C ALA A 323 27.43 4.21 26.88
N GLU A 324 28.36 4.16 27.83
CA GLU A 324 28.37 5.04 29.01
C GLU A 324 28.52 6.52 28.62
N GLN A 325 29.35 6.84 27.62
CA GLN A 325 29.46 8.21 27.10
C GLN A 325 28.14 8.68 26.47
N VAL A 326 27.47 7.84 25.70
CA VAL A 326 26.17 8.18 25.10
C VAL A 326 25.11 8.38 26.19
N LYS A 327 25.06 7.52 27.23
CA LYS A 327 24.17 7.71 28.40
C LYS A 327 24.33 9.09 29.03
N MET A 328 25.56 9.57 29.16
CA MET A 328 25.86 10.89 29.72
C MET A 328 25.56 12.04 28.75
N MET A 329 25.72 11.81 27.45
CA MET A 329 25.55 12.84 26.41
C MET A 329 24.08 13.09 26.06
N VAL A 330 23.23 12.05 26.06
CA VAL A 330 21.80 12.19 25.70
C VAL A 330 21.08 13.25 26.56
N PRO A 331 21.18 13.26 27.90
CA PRO A 331 20.58 14.30 28.73
C PRO A 331 21.12 15.70 28.42
N LEU A 332 22.41 15.82 28.11
CA LEU A 332 23.03 17.11 27.78
C LEU A 332 22.43 17.68 26.49
N LEU A 333 22.31 16.86 25.45
CA LEU A 333 21.67 17.27 24.18
C LEU A 333 20.20 17.59 24.38
N ALA A 334 19.51 16.83 25.24
CA ALA A 334 18.10 17.04 25.54
C ALA A 334 17.81 18.41 26.20
N THR A 335 18.76 19.00 26.93
CA THR A 335 18.58 20.34 27.52
C THR A 335 18.29 21.42 26.45
N GLN A 336 18.78 21.25 25.23
CA GLN A 336 18.54 22.17 24.10
C GLN A 336 17.07 22.16 23.65
N LEU A 337 16.32 21.10 23.99
CA LEU A 337 14.89 20.97 23.69
C LEU A 337 14.01 21.82 24.62
N LYS A 338 14.59 22.50 25.62
CA LYS A 338 13.88 23.41 26.55
C LYS A 338 12.64 22.79 27.20
N ASN A 339 12.68 21.48 27.43
CA ASN A 339 11.61 20.72 28.05
C ASN A 339 12.20 19.84 29.17
N PRO A 340 12.14 20.30 30.44
CA PRO A 340 12.74 19.58 31.57
C PRO A 340 12.15 18.20 31.81
N GLU A 341 10.84 18.05 31.62
CA GLU A 341 10.14 16.76 31.77
C GLU A 341 10.62 15.75 30.72
N PHE A 342 10.63 16.16 29.45
CA PHE A 342 11.13 15.33 28.36
C PHE A 342 12.62 15.01 28.50
N THR A 343 13.42 15.97 29.00
CA THR A 343 14.84 15.74 29.33
C THR A 343 15.00 14.63 30.37
N GLN A 344 14.14 14.60 31.39
CA GLN A 344 14.16 13.54 32.39
C GLN A 344 13.71 12.19 31.83
N GLN A 345 12.72 12.17 30.92
CA GLN A 345 12.31 10.95 30.21
C GLN A 345 13.46 10.40 29.37
N LEU A 346 14.10 11.24 28.55
CA LEU A 346 15.25 10.85 27.74
C LEU A 346 16.42 10.33 28.57
N LYS A 347 16.72 10.98 29.71
CA LYS A 347 17.74 10.50 30.66
C LYS A 347 17.41 9.09 31.16
N THR A 348 16.17 8.88 31.58
CA THR A 348 15.71 7.59 32.12
C THR A 348 15.75 6.51 31.04
N ALA A 349 15.23 6.80 29.86
CA ALA A 349 15.23 5.88 28.72
C ALA A 349 16.66 5.55 28.25
N ALA A 350 17.56 6.54 28.17
CA ALA A 350 18.95 6.32 27.79
C ALA A 350 19.70 5.45 28.81
N ASP A 351 19.54 5.73 30.11
CA ASP A 351 20.15 4.94 31.18
C ASP A 351 19.71 3.47 31.11
N LYS A 352 18.41 3.22 31.00
CA LYS A 352 17.82 1.90 30.80
C LYS A 352 18.37 1.23 29.54
N TYR A 353 18.14 1.84 28.38
CA TYR A 353 18.42 1.26 27.07
C TYR A 353 19.89 0.93 26.86
N PHE A 354 20.81 1.84 27.18
CA PHE A 354 22.24 1.57 26.97
C PHE A 354 22.85 0.69 28.08
N THR A 355 22.10 0.33 29.12
CA THR A 355 22.52 -0.67 30.12
C THR A 355 22.21 -2.08 29.63
N ASP A 356 21.01 -2.31 29.09
CA ASP A 356 20.60 -3.58 28.49
C ASP A 356 19.69 -3.29 27.28
N PRO A 357 20.25 -3.11 26.06
CA PRO A 357 19.48 -2.65 24.91
C PRO A 357 18.46 -3.69 24.44
N LYS A 358 17.18 -3.49 24.80
CA LYS A 358 16.05 -4.32 24.33
C LYS A 358 15.10 -3.56 23.43
N SER A 359 14.43 -2.52 23.93
CA SER A 359 13.57 -1.72 23.07
C SER A 359 13.48 -0.25 23.47
N LEU A 360 13.28 0.59 22.47
CA LEU A 360 13.08 2.03 22.59
C LEU A 360 11.74 2.39 21.94
N THR A 361 10.88 3.09 22.68
CA THR A 361 9.57 3.53 22.21
C THR A 361 9.50 5.04 22.23
N ILE A 362 9.08 5.64 21.12
CA ILE A 362 8.76 7.06 20.99
C ILE A 362 7.27 7.15 20.67
N SER A 363 6.52 7.95 21.41
CA SER A 363 5.09 8.15 21.17
C SER A 363 4.72 9.62 21.09
N ALA A 364 3.68 9.92 20.32
CA ALA A 364 3.00 11.20 20.26
C ALA A 364 1.51 10.94 20.50
N SER A 365 0.97 11.51 21.58
CA SER A 365 -0.41 11.28 22.03
C SER A 365 -1.00 12.60 22.56
N PRO A 366 -1.29 13.57 21.69
CA PRO A 366 -1.86 14.85 22.09
C PRO A 366 -3.24 14.68 22.74
N ASP A 367 -3.66 15.63 23.59
CA ASP A 367 -4.97 15.57 24.27
C ASP A 367 -6.15 15.64 23.31
N GLN A 368 -5.94 16.30 22.16
CA GLN A 368 -6.90 16.46 21.09
C GLN A 368 -6.16 16.24 19.76
N PRO A 369 -6.86 15.80 18.70
CA PRO A 369 -6.23 15.66 17.39
C PRO A 369 -5.59 16.98 16.92
N VAL A 370 -4.37 16.90 16.40
CA VAL A 370 -3.58 18.07 15.97
C VAL A 370 -3.46 18.07 14.45
N THR A 371 -3.80 19.17 13.78
CA THR A 371 -3.69 19.24 12.31
C THR A 371 -2.24 19.22 11.84
N PHE A 372 -1.97 18.65 10.66
CA PHE A 372 -0.61 18.64 10.11
C PHE A 372 -0.10 20.06 9.83
N ALA A 373 -0.99 20.99 9.46
CA ALA A 373 -0.64 22.40 9.35
C ALA A 373 -0.23 23.02 10.70
N SER A 374 -0.90 22.69 11.81
CA SER A 374 -0.50 23.13 13.16
C SER A 374 0.86 22.58 13.57
N ILE A 375 1.15 21.30 13.23
CA ILE A 375 2.46 20.69 13.43
C ILE A 375 3.52 21.45 12.64
N PHE A 376 3.28 21.68 11.35
CA PHE A 376 4.19 22.41 10.47
C PHE A 376 4.45 23.85 10.95
N ALA A 377 3.39 24.58 11.32
CA ALA A 377 3.48 25.95 11.82
C ALA A 377 4.29 26.00 13.13
N THR A 378 4.02 25.07 14.05
CA THR A 378 4.75 24.98 15.32
C THR A 378 6.22 24.65 15.08
N ALA A 379 6.51 23.67 14.22
CA ALA A 379 7.87 23.27 13.86
C ALA A 379 8.69 24.42 13.24
N SER A 380 8.03 25.21 12.39
CA SER A 380 8.67 26.33 11.69
C SER A 380 8.96 27.52 12.60
N LEU A 381 8.07 27.78 13.58
CA LEU A 381 8.23 28.88 14.53
C LEU A 381 9.19 28.54 15.66
N ASP A 382 9.03 27.37 16.26
CA ASP A 382 9.88 26.86 17.34
C ASP A 382 9.78 25.34 17.43
N PRO A 383 10.74 24.59 16.86
CA PRO A 383 10.69 23.13 16.82
C PRO A 383 10.70 22.50 18.21
N THR A 384 11.15 23.22 19.25
CA THR A 384 11.13 22.70 20.63
C THR A 384 9.72 22.56 21.19
N LYS A 385 8.75 23.32 20.67
CA LYS A 385 7.34 23.26 21.09
C LYS A 385 6.58 22.06 20.57
N ILE A 386 7.10 21.35 19.58
CA ILE A 386 6.46 20.13 19.05
C ILE A 386 6.30 19.08 20.16
N ILE A 387 7.27 18.97 21.06
CA ILE A 387 7.23 18.03 22.19
C ILE A 387 6.00 18.28 23.06
N GLN A 388 5.69 19.55 23.33
CA GLN A 388 4.52 19.93 24.14
C GLN A 388 3.22 19.76 23.34
N LEU A 389 3.21 20.20 22.08
CA LEU A 389 2.02 20.11 21.21
C LEU A 389 1.54 18.67 21.02
N LEU A 390 2.47 17.77 20.73
CA LEU A 390 2.18 16.36 20.44
C LEU A 390 2.26 15.45 21.66
N LYS A 391 2.59 16.01 22.83
CA LYS A 391 2.90 15.25 24.05
C LYS A 391 3.85 14.09 23.77
N ILE A 392 4.99 14.42 23.16
CA ILE A 392 5.98 13.40 22.79
C ILE A 392 6.55 12.79 24.08
N SER A 393 6.58 11.47 24.12
CA SER A 393 7.22 10.69 25.19
C SER A 393 8.25 9.72 24.62
N VAL A 394 9.25 9.40 25.45
CA VAL A 394 10.23 8.36 25.16
C VAL A 394 10.32 7.43 26.36
N ASP A 395 10.31 6.12 26.10
CA ASP A 395 10.54 5.09 27.10
C ASP A 395 11.42 3.97 26.54
N ALA A 396 12.06 3.23 27.43
CA ALA A 396 12.83 2.05 27.09
C ALA A 396 12.49 0.90 28.04
N ASP A 397 12.45 -0.31 27.48
CA ASP A 397 12.32 -1.56 28.23
C ASP A 397 13.68 -2.24 28.35
N ASN A 398 13.87 -2.93 29.48
CA ASN A 398 15.07 -3.69 29.84
C ASN A 398 14.77 -5.16 30.13
#